data_AF-A0A5C0DWK1-F1
#
_entry.id   AF-A0A5C0DWK1-F1
#
_cell.length_a   1.000
_cell.length_b   1.000
_cell.length_c   1.000
_cell.angle_alpha   90.00
_cell.angle_beta   90.00
_cell.angle_gamma   90.00
#
_symmetry.space_group_name_H-M   'P 1'
#
loop_
_entity.id
_entity.type
_entity.pdbx_description
1 polymer ?
#
loop_
_entity_poly.entity_id
_entity_poly.type
_entity_poly.pdbx_seq_one_letter_code
_entity_poly.pdbx_strand_id
1 'polypeptide(L)' 'MTYLLDTNVCIKLLNNSNQLVVQKLSEQSPENINLSTVVAFELFYGAFCSQKIESK' A
#
# COMPACT_ATOMS: atom_id res chain seq x y z
N MET A 1 -2.53 7.38 -17.23
CA MET A 1 -1.68 6.18 -17.31
C MET A 1 -2.06 5.29 -16.15
N THR A 2 -1.96 3.98 -16.30
CA THR A 2 -2.36 3.02 -15.26
C THR A 2 -1.14 2.52 -14.49
N TYR A 3 -1.23 2.49 -13.16
CA TYR A 3 -0.20 1.99 -12.26
C TYR A 3 -0.68 0.69 -11.63
N LEU A 4 0.19 -0.31 -11.58
CA LEU A 4 -0.02 -1.52 -10.78
C LEU A 4 0.94 -1.44 -9.60
N LEU A 5 0.40 -1.41 -8.38
CA LEU A 5 1.23 -1.26 -7.19
C LEU A 5 1.88 -2.59 -6.79
N ASP A 6 3.14 -2.51 -6.36
CA ASP A 6 3.81 -3.57 -5.63
C ASP A 6 3.59 -3.43 -4.11
N THR A 7 3.80 -4.53 -3.40
CA THR A 7 3.59 -4.63 -1.95
C THR A 7 4.46 -3.67 -1.15
N ASN A 8 5.71 -3.41 -1.56
CA ASN A 8 6.59 -2.49 -0.84
C ASN A 8 6.14 -1.04 -0.97
N VAL A 9 5.63 -0.65 -2.14
CA VAL A 9 5.01 0.68 -2.33
C VAL A 9 3.78 0.82 -1.45
N CYS A 10 2.91 -0.18 -1.40
CA CYS A 10 1.75 -0.19 -0.50
C CYS A 10 2.16 -0.10 0.97
N ILE A 11 3.16 -0.86 1.42
CA ILE A 11 3.67 -0.81 2.80
C ILE A 11 4.23 0.58 3.12
N LYS A 12 4.99 1.19 2.21
CA LYS A 12 5.53 2.55 2.40
C LYS A 12 4.43 3.61 2.50
N LEU A 13 3.39 3.48 1.69
CA LEU A 13 2.22 4.34 1.73
C LEU A 13 1.47 4.19 3.06
N LEU A 14 1.13 2.95 3.44
CA LEU A 14 0.36 2.63 4.66
C LEU A 14 1.09 3.07 5.94
N ASN A 15 2.42 2.94 5.95
CA ASN A 15 3.25 3.36 7.09
C ASN A 15 3.67 4.84 7.03
N ASN A 16 3.26 5.58 5.99
CA ASN A 16 3.70 6.96 5.73
C ASN A 16 5.23 7.13 5.80
N SER A 17 5.99 6.12 5.37
CA SER A 17 7.45 6.06 5.55
C SER A 17 8.23 6.57 4.34
N ASN A 18 7.54 6.97 3.26
CA ASN A 18 8.15 7.54 2.07
C ASN A 18 7.30 8.67 1.48
N GLN A 19 7.74 9.91 1.69
CA GLN A 19 7.04 11.11 1.22
C GLN A 19 6.90 11.19 -0.30
N LEU A 20 7.88 10.70 -1.07
CA LEU A 20 7.80 10.70 -2.53
C LEU A 20 6.69 9.77 -3.05
N VAL A 21 6.51 8.62 -2.40
CA VAL A 21 5.43 7.67 -2.73
C VAL A 21 4.07 8.30 -2.42
N VAL A 22 3.92 8.90 -1.24
CA VAL A 22 2.68 9.57 -0.82
C VAL A 22 2.32 10.69 -1.78
N GLN A 23 3.27 11.58 -2.08
CA GLN A 23 3.05 12.70 -2.99
C GLN A 23 2.67 12.22 -4.39
N LYS A 24 3.46 11.31 -4.99
CA LYS A 24 3.19 10.82 -6.34
C LYS A 24 1.84 10.14 -6.46
N LEU A 25 1.44 9.35 -5.46
CA LEU A 25 0.13 8.69 -5.46
C LEU A 25 -1.02 9.68 -5.22
N SER A 26 -0.82 10.72 -4.42
CA SER A 26 -1.82 11.78 -4.21
C SER A 26 -2.11 12.60 -5.47
N GLU A 27 -1.16 12.65 -6.40
CA GLU A 27 -1.30 13.32 -7.71
C GLU A 27 -2.03 12.44 -8.74
N GLN A 28 -2.28 11.16 -8.46
CA GLN A 28 -2.98 10.25 -9.37
C GLN A 28 -4.45 10.07 -8.96
N SER A 29 -5.34 9.96 -9.95
CA SER A 29 -6.71 9.53 -9.67
C SER A 29 -6.76 8.05 -9.22
N PRO A 30 -7.60 7.69 -8.25
CA PRO A 30 -7.71 6.30 -7.76
C PRO A 30 -8.02 5.27 -8.86
N GLU A 31 -8.80 5.62 -9.87
CA GLU A 31 -9.13 4.75 -11.01
C GLU A 31 -7.91 4.37 -11.87
N ASN A 32 -6.81 5.11 -11.74
CA ASN A 32 -5.54 4.79 -12.41
C ASN A 32 -4.66 3.87 -11.57
N ILE A 33 -5.04 3.54 -10.33
CA ILE A 33 -4.25 2.75 -9.40
C ILE A 33 -4.89 1.37 -9.24
N ASN A 34 -4.19 0.35 -9.72
CA ASN A 34 -4.61 -1.03 -9.62
C ASN A 34 -3.78 -1.78 -8.59
N LEU A 35 -4.43 -2.77 -7.97
CA LEU A 35 -3.82 -3.70 -7.03
C LEU A 35 -4.04 -5.13 -7.54
N SER A 36 -2.98 -5.92 -7.60
CA SER A 36 -3.12 -7.35 -7.86
C SER A 36 -3.69 -8.06 -6.63
N THR A 37 -4.51 -9.09 -6.83
CA THR A 37 -4.97 -9.97 -5.75
C THR A 37 -3.81 -10.60 -4.97
N VAL A 38 -2.65 -10.82 -5.62
CA VAL A 38 -1.44 -11.31 -4.95
C VAL A 38 -0.93 -10.30 -3.93
N VAL A 39 -0.86 -9.02 -4.30
CA VAL A 39 -0.45 -7.94 -3.37
C VAL A 39 -1.45 -7.78 -2.24
N ALA A 40 -2.75 -7.88 -2.52
CA ALA A 40 -3.77 -7.86 -1.48
C ALA A 40 -3.57 -9.00 -0.46
N PHE A 41 -3.23 -10.21 -0.93
CA PHE A 41 -2.92 -11.35 -0.07
C PHE A 41 -1.66 -11.10 0.77
N GLU A 42 -0.57 -10.60 0.19
CA GLU A 42 0.67 -10.31 0.91
C GLU A 42 0.47 -9.24 1.99
N LEU A 43 -0.28 -8.17 1.68
CA LEU A 43 -0.62 -7.13 2.66
C LEU A 43 -1.46 -7.69 3.81
N PHE A 44 -2.46 -8.51 3.49
CA PHE A 44 -3.31 -9.14 4.50
C PHE A 44 -2.50 -10.09 5.40
N TYR A 45 -1.67 -10.95 4.80
CA TYR A 45 -0.81 -11.86 5.54
C TYR A 45 0.20 -11.11 6.42
N GLY A 46 0.81 -10.03 5.90
CA GLY A 46 1.71 -9.17 6.67
C GLY A 46 1.03 -8.52 7.87
N ALA A 47 -0.21 -8.04 7.72
CA ALA A 47 -1.00 -7.50 8.82
C ALA A 47 -1.38 -8.59 9.83
N PHE A 48 -1.78 -9.77 9.37
CA PHE A 48 -2.12 -10.92 10.20
C PHE A 48 -0.94 -11.40 11.07
N CYS A 49 0.28 -11.41 10.52
CA CYS A 49 1.48 -11.78 11.26
C CYS A 49 2.10 -10.62 12.06
N SER A 50 1.53 -9.41 12.00
CA SER A 50 2.06 -8.24 12.68
C SER A 50 1.92 -8.35 14.19
N GLN A 51 2.97 -7.98 14.92
CA GLN A 51 2.94 -7.87 16.40
C GLN A 51 2.32 -6.55 16.88
N LYS A 52 2.00 -5.63 15.96
CA LYS A 52 1.38 -4.35 16.28
C LYS A 52 -0.11 -4.58 16.56
N ILE A 53 -0.45 -4.71 17.84
CA ILE A 53 -1.82 -4.81 18.31
C ILE A 53 -2.51 -3.46 18.10
N GLU A 54 -3.71 -3.47 17.55
CA GLU A 54 -4.56 -2.29 17.45
C GLU A 54 -4.87 -1.81 18.89
N SER A 55 -4.21 -0.73 19.32
CA SER A 55 -4.53 -0.07 20.59
C SER A 55 -5.89 0.60 20.43
N LYS A 56 -6.88 0.02 21.10
CA LYS A 56 -8.29 0.41 21.10
C LYS A 56 -8.53 1.74 21.83
#